data_AF-A0A7K0NYY3-F1
#
_entry.id   AF-A0A7K0NYY3-F1
#
_cell.length_a   1.000
_cell.length_b   1.000
_cell.length_c   1.000
_cell.angle_alpha   90.00
_cell.angle_beta   90.00
_cell.angle_gamma   90.00
#
_symmetry.space_group_name_H-M   'P 1'
#
loop_
_entity.id
_entity.type
_entity.pdbx_description
1 polymer ?
#
loop_
_entity_poly.entity_id
_entity_poly.type
_entity_poly.pdbx_seq_one_letter_code
_entity_poly.pdbx_strand_id
1 'polypeptide(L)'
;MMFYHPGDQRGRTRRRREVVAKSICFGCPVRLDCADYAIRAREPYGVWGGLTEAEREAIYASIPVEQYPRLPGDGASAAKLAIERSMNPQAFTA
;
A
#
# COMPACT_ATOMS: atom_id res chain seq x y z
N MET A 1 3.34 4.40 16.68
CA MET A 1 2.43 3.76 15.70
C MET A 1 3.27 3.37 14.48
N MET A 2 3.16 2.12 14.01
CA MET A 2 4.10 1.53 13.03
C MET A 2 3.68 1.77 11.57
N PHE A 3 2.37 1.77 11.31
CA PHE A 3 1.76 1.82 9.97
C PHE A 3 1.27 3.22 9.57
N TYR A 4 1.05 4.09 10.54
CA TYR A 4 0.64 5.49 10.34
C TYR A 4 1.73 6.41 10.90
N HIS A 5 2.21 7.33 10.08
CA HIS A 5 3.01 8.46 10.53
C HIS A 5 2.46 9.76 9.95
N PRO A 6 2.42 10.84 10.73
CA PRO A 6 2.13 12.16 10.19
C PRO A 6 3.16 12.50 9.11
N GLY A 7 2.76 13.27 8.10
CA GLY A 7 3.54 13.56 6.89
C GLY A 7 4.87 14.32 7.09
N ASP A 8 5.30 14.53 8.35
CA ASP A 8 6.52 15.26 8.70
C ASP A 8 7.80 14.39 8.65
N GLN A 9 7.68 13.08 8.42
CA GLN A 9 8.83 12.18 8.36
C GLN A 9 9.47 12.08 6.99
N ARG A 10 10.74 12.48 6.92
CA ARG A 10 11.52 12.57 5.68
C ARG A 10 12.65 11.53 5.63
N GLY A 11 13.03 11.15 4.40
CA GLY A 11 14.27 10.44 4.12
C GLY A 11 14.37 9.01 4.69
N ARG A 12 15.55 8.68 5.24
CA ARG A 12 15.96 7.30 5.61
C ARG A 12 15.04 6.63 6.66
N THR A 13 14.50 7.42 7.60
CA THR A 13 13.64 6.93 8.68
C THR A 13 12.29 6.43 8.15
N ARG A 14 11.70 7.14 7.18
CA ARG A 14 10.46 6.74 6.51
C ARG A 14 10.65 5.38 5.80
N ARG A 15 11.69 5.27 4.99
CA ARG A 15 12.00 4.04 4.24
C ARG A 15 12.19 2.83 5.15
N ARG A 16 12.93 2.98 6.26
CA ARG A 16 13.12 1.89 7.22
C ARG A 16 11.79 1.44 7.84
N ARG A 17 10.90 2.39 8.17
CA ARG A 17 9.57 2.07 8.70
C ARG A 17 8.70 1.37 7.66
N GLU A 18 8.74 1.81 6.41
CA GLU A 18 8.03 1.16 5.31
C GLU A 18 8.49 -0.29 5.09
N VAL A 19 9.80 -0.56 5.14
CA VAL A 19 10.34 -1.93 5.02
C VAL A 19 9.83 -2.83 6.15
N VAL A 20 9.89 -2.36 7.41
CA VAL A 20 9.42 -3.18 8.54
C VAL A 20 7.90 -3.32 8.51
N ALA A 21 7.14 -2.30 8.11
CA ALA A 21 5.69 -2.42 7.98
C ALA A 21 5.32 -3.42 6.87
N LYS A 22 6.01 -3.39 5.74
CA LYS A 22 5.83 -4.35 4.64
C LYS A 22 6.13 -5.79 5.06
N SER A 23 7.18 -6.03 5.86
CA SER A 23 7.48 -7.38 6.36
C SER A 23 6.38 -7.92 7.27
N ILE A 24 5.74 -7.08 8.08
CA ILE A 24 4.59 -7.46 8.89
C ILE A 24 3.37 -7.78 8.00
N CYS A 25 3.12 -6.96 6.97
CA CYS A 25 2.01 -7.19 6.05
C CYS A 25 2.11 -8.55 5.33
N PHE A 26 3.31 -9.07 5.06
CA PHE A 26 3.50 -10.32 4.32
C PHE A 26 2.85 -11.54 4.98
N GLY A 27 2.82 -11.59 6.31
CA GLY A 27 2.16 -12.67 7.07
C GLY A 27 0.73 -12.37 7.49
N CYS A 28 0.16 -11.22 7.09
CA CYS A 28 -1.14 -10.79 7.57
C CYS A 28 -2.29 -11.48 6.80
N PRO A 29 -3.22 -12.18 7.47
CA PRO A 29 -4.30 -12.91 6.80
C PRO A 29 -5.30 -11.99 6.07
N VAL A 30 -5.42 -10.74 6.50
CA VAL A 30 -6.34 -9.74 5.92
C VAL A 30 -5.63 -8.75 5.00
N ARG A 31 -4.43 -9.09 4.51
CA ARG A 31 -3.60 -8.19 3.69
C ARG A 31 -4.33 -7.69 2.44
N LEU A 32 -5.06 -8.58 1.77
CA LEU A 32 -5.81 -8.26 0.56
C LEU A 32 -6.97 -7.30 0.85
N ASP A 33 -7.75 -7.57 1.90
CA ASP A 33 -8.85 -6.69 2.33
C ASP A 33 -8.32 -5.32 2.77
N CYS A 34 -7.16 -5.29 3.43
CA CYS A 34 -6.48 -4.07 3.82
C CYS A 34 -6.03 -3.24 2.60
N ALA A 35 -5.46 -3.89 1.57
CA ALA A 35 -5.09 -3.24 0.32
C ALA A 35 -6.33 -2.72 -0.43
N ASP A 36 -7.40 -3.53 -0.49
CA ASP A 36 -8.67 -3.14 -1.10
C ASP A 36 -9.23 -1.87 -0.50
N TYR A 37 -9.36 -1.85 0.83
CA TYR A 37 -9.84 -0.68 1.55
C TYR A 37 -8.96 0.54 1.29
N ALA A 38 -7.64 0.41 1.40
CA ALA A 38 -6.72 1.54 1.26
C ALA A 38 -6.77 2.18 -0.13
N ILE A 39 -7.02 1.38 -1.17
CA ILE A 39 -7.16 1.89 -2.52
C ILE A 39 -8.51 2.61 -2.68
N ARG A 40 -9.62 2.02 -2.22
CA ARG A 40 -10.96 2.64 -2.35
C ARG A 40 -11.11 3.92 -1.53
N ALA A 41 -10.53 3.95 -0.33
CA ALA A 41 -10.60 5.10 0.57
C ALA A 41 -9.55 6.19 0.22
N ARG A 42 -8.67 5.94 -0.74
CA ARG A 42 -7.53 6.82 -1.06
C ARG A 42 -6.69 7.17 0.17
N GLU A 43 -6.31 6.15 0.94
CA GLU A 43 -5.63 6.36 2.23
C GLU A 43 -4.30 7.13 2.05
N PRO A 44 -4.18 8.34 2.65
CA PRO A 44 -3.17 9.32 2.25
C PRO A 44 -1.76 9.02 2.77
N TYR A 45 -1.63 8.20 3.80
CA TYR A 45 -0.34 7.98 4.47
C TYR A 45 -0.12 6.51 4.82
N GLY A 46 1.16 6.15 5.00
CA GLY A 46 1.53 4.89 5.63
C GLY A 46 1.51 3.66 4.72
N VAL A 47 1.72 2.49 5.31
CA VAL A 47 1.74 1.19 4.61
C VAL A 47 0.45 0.42 4.88
N TRP A 48 -0.22 0.02 3.81
CA TRP A 48 -1.50 -0.69 3.85
C TRP A 48 -1.47 -1.89 2.91
N GLY A 49 -1.82 -3.08 3.40
CA GLY A 49 -1.82 -4.30 2.57
C GLY A 49 -0.47 -4.64 1.92
N GLY A 50 0.64 -4.11 2.44
CA GLY A 50 1.97 -4.24 1.85
C GLY A 50 2.29 -3.20 0.76
N LEU A 51 1.46 -2.17 0.58
CA LEU A 51 1.69 -1.05 -0.34
C LEU A 51 2.11 0.20 0.45
N THR A 52 3.18 0.87 0.04
CA THR A 52 3.51 2.21 0.53
C THR A 52 2.56 3.27 -0.03
N GLU A 53 2.57 4.44 0.59
CA GLU A 53 1.92 5.64 0.05
C GLU A 53 2.34 5.91 -1.40
N ALA A 54 3.65 5.86 -1.70
CA ALA A 54 4.14 6.11 -3.06
C ALA A 54 3.65 5.09 -4.09
N GLU A 55 3.55 3.81 -3.70
CA GLU A 55 2.98 2.76 -4.56
C GLU A 55 1.49 2.98 -4.81
N ARG A 56 0.74 3.44 -3.79
CA ARG A 56 -0.68 3.77 -3.94
C ARG A 56 -0.92 5.02 -4.78
N GLU A 57 -0.09 6.05 -4.64
CA GLU A 57 -0.16 7.26 -5.48
C GLU A 57 0.06 6.93 -6.97
N ALA A 58 0.99 6.03 -7.28
CA ALA A 58 1.16 5.54 -8.65
C ALA A 58 -0.09 4.83 -9.19
N ILE A 59 -0.79 4.06 -8.34
CA ILE A 59 -2.05 3.42 -8.70
C ILE A 59 -3.13 4.47 -8.93
N TYR A 60 -3.33 5.41 -8.00
CA TYR A 60 -4.33 6.47 -8.14
C TYR A 60 -4.12 7.31 -9.40
N ALA A 61 -2.86 7.64 -9.73
CA ALA A 61 -2.52 8.39 -10.93
C ALA A 61 -2.83 7.63 -12.23
N SER A 62 -2.88 6.29 -12.18
CA SER A 62 -3.18 5.44 -13.34
C SER A 62 -4.68 5.19 -13.56
N ILE A 63 -5.53 5.49 -12.57
CA ILE A 63 -6.96 5.20 -12.63
C ILE A 63 -7.73 6.47 -13.02
N PRO A 64 -8.49 6.47 -14.13
CA PRO A 64 -9.41 7.55 -14.47
C PRO A 64 -10.45 7.76 -13.36
N VAL A 65 -10.86 9.01 -13.11
CA VAL A 65 -11.80 9.36 -12.02
C VAL A 65 -13.13 8.61 -12.16
N GLU A 66 -13.59 8.40 -13.38
CA GLU A 66 -14.82 7.67 -13.70
C GLU A 66 -14.73 6.21 -13.25
N GLN A 67 -13.55 5.61 -13.38
CA GLN A 67 -13.26 4.19 -13.12
C GLN A 67 -12.69 3.94 -11.71
N TYR A 68 -12.69 4.95 -10.84
CA TYR A 68 -12.15 4.79 -9.50
C TYR A 68 -12.90 3.68 -8.73
N PRO A 69 -12.18 2.75 -8.05
CA PRO A 69 -12.79 1.61 -7.39
C PRO A 69 -13.64 2.06 -6.20
N ARG A 70 -14.91 1.62 -6.16
CA ARG A 70 -15.87 2.02 -5.12
C ARG A 70 -16.44 0.81 -4.37
N LEU A 71 -16.52 -0.35 -5.01
CA LEU A 71 -17.10 -1.54 -4.40
C LEU A 71 -16.02 -2.43 -3.77
N PRO A 72 -16.33 -3.16 -2.69
CA PRO A 72 -15.39 -4.11 -2.09
C PRO A 72 -14.81 -5.07 -3.12
N GLY A 73 -13.48 -5.20 -3.13
CA GLY A 73 -12.72 -6.03 -4.07
C GLY A 73 -12.18 -5.27 -5.29
N ASP A 74 -12.80 -4.16 -5.68
CA ASP A 74 -12.34 -3.35 -6.81
C ASP A 74 -10.96 -2.74 -6.54
N GLY A 75 -10.68 -2.35 -5.29
CA GLY A 75 -9.41 -1.74 -4.90
C GLY A 75 -8.26 -2.75 -4.98
N ALA A 76 -8.50 -3.98 -4.50
CA ALA A 76 -7.53 -5.07 -4.66
C ALA A 76 -7.32 -5.43 -6.12
N SER A 77 -8.38 -5.40 -6.94
CA SER A 77 -8.31 -5.64 -8.38
C SER A 77 -7.49 -4.57 -9.10
N ALA A 78 -7.73 -3.29 -8.80
CA ALA A 78 -6.99 -2.17 -9.35
C ALA A 78 -5.50 -2.18 -8.95
N ALA A 79 -5.19 -2.64 -7.74
CA ALA A 79 -3.83 -2.73 -7.23
C ALA A 79 -3.15 -4.09 -7.45
N LYS A 80 -3.78 -5.02 -8.18
CA LYS A 80 -3.35 -6.42 -8.29
C LYS A 80 -1.86 -6.58 -8.60
N LEU A 81 -1.34 -5.86 -9.60
CA LEU A 81 0.07 -5.93 -9.98
C LEU A 81 1.02 -5.43 -8.87
N ALA A 82 0.63 -4.38 -8.14
CA ALA A 82 1.43 -3.86 -7.03
C ALA A 82 1.37 -4.81 -5.82
N ILE A 83 0.20 -5.43 -5.58
CA ILE A 83 0.00 -6.45 -4.54
C ILE A 83 0.84 -7.69 -4.81
N GLU A 84 0.95 -8.13 -6.07
CA GLU A 84 1.78 -9.25 -6.50
C GLU A 84 3.28 -8.91 -6.37
N ARG A 85 3.69 -7.71 -6.79
CA ARG A 85 5.10 -7.26 -6.65
C ARG A 85 5.55 -7.14 -5.21
N SER A 86 4.66 -6.70 -4.32
CA SER A 86 4.92 -6.61 -2.89
C SER A 86 4.98 -7.99 -2.20
N MET A 87 4.67 -9.09 -2.89
CA MET A 87 4.89 -10.46 -2.41
C MET A 87 6.29 -11.00 -2.74
N ASN A 88 7.15 -10.25 -3.43
CA ASN A 88 8.51 -10.69 -3.67
C ASN A 88 9.41 -10.36 -2.46
N PRO A 89 9.95 -11.34 -1.72
CA PRO A 89 10.83 -11.10 -0.58
C PRO A 89 12.12 -10.34 -0.93
N GLN A 90 12.53 -10.32 -2.20
CA GLN A 90 13.67 -9.52 -2.67
C GLN A 90 13.35 -8.02 -2.83
N ALA A 91 12.07 -7.62 -2.73
CA ALA A 91 11.67 -6.21 -2.80
C ALA A 91 11.96 -5.43 -1.50
N PHE A 92 12.37 -6.12 -0.44
CA PHE A 92 12.59 -5.53 0.89
C PHE A 92 14.07 -5.24 1.22
N THR A 93 15.01 -5.65 0.36
CA THR A 93 16.46 -5.70 0.68
C THR A 93 17.28 -4.47 0.24
N ALA A 94 16.66 -3.40 -0.24
CA ALA A 94 17.39 -2.19 -0.65
C ALA A 94 17.37 -1.10 0.41
#